data_AF-A0A9N8Z2W9-F1
#
_entry.id   AF-A0A9N8Z2W9-F1
#
_cell.length_a   1.000
_cell.length_b   1.000
_cell.length_c   1.000
_cell.angle_alpha   90.00
_cell.angle_beta   90.00
_cell.angle_gamma   90.00
#
_symmetry.space_group_name_H-M   'P 1'
#
loop_
_entity.id
_entity.type
_entity.pdbx_description
1 polymer ?
#
loop_
_entity_poly.entity_id
_entity_poly.type
_entity_poly.pdbx_seq_one_letter_code
_entity_poly.pdbx_strand_id
1 'polypeptide(L)' 'KGAYVWDSEGKKYMDFLCAYSAVNQGHCHPKIVKALCDQAQNFEF' A
#
# COMPACT_ATOMS: atom_id res chain seq x y z
N LYS A 1 6.58 0.87 -1.16
CA LYS A 1 6.40 1.97 -0.17
C LYS A 1 6.50 3.30 -0.90
N GLY A 2 5.46 4.12 -0.83
CA GLY A 2 5.34 5.31 -1.69
C GLY A 2 5.22 4.91 -3.15
N ALA A 3 5.91 5.60 -4.05
CA ALA A 3 5.91 5.31 -5.49
C ALA A 3 6.85 4.14 -5.91
N TYR A 4 7.40 3.37 -4.97
CA TYR A 4 8.36 2.31 -5.29
C TYR A 4 7.90 0.92 -4.84
N VAL A 5 8.27 -0.08 -5.63
CA VAL A 5 8.06 -1.52 -5.38
C VAL A 5 9.37 -2.29 -5.57
N TRP A 6 9.41 -3.54 -5.08
CA TRP A 6 10.57 -4.41 -5.16
C TRP A 6 10.15 -5.77 -5.73
N ASP A 7 11.01 -6.39 -6.53
CA ASP A 7 10.86 -7.80 -6.89
C ASP A 7 11.44 -8.73 -5.81
N SER A 8 11.31 -10.04 -6.03
CA SER A 8 11.82 -11.08 -5.12
C SER A 8 13.34 -11.11 -5.00
N GLU A 9 14.07 -10.53 -5.96
CA GLU A 9 15.53 -10.42 -5.96
C GLU A 9 16.01 -9.12 -5.29
N GLY A 10 15.07 -8.27 -4.84
CA GLY A 10 15.36 -7.02 -4.15
C GLY A 10 15.63 -5.84 -5.07
N LYS A 11 15.42 -5.96 -6.38
CA LYS A 11 15.55 -4.83 -7.29
C LYS A 11 14.36 -3.88 -7.14
N LYS A 12 14.66 -2.59 -7.06
CA LYS A 12 13.69 -1.51 -6.81
C LYS A 12 13.21 -0.91 -8.12
N TYR A 13 11.90 -0.70 -8.23
CA TYR A 13 11.24 -0.10 -9.38
C TYR A 13 10.37 1.08 -8.94
N MET A 14 10.34 2.14 -9.75
CA MET A 14 9.37 3.22 -9.58
C MET A 14 8.09 2.87 -10.34
N ASP A 15 6.96 2.94 -9.65
CA ASP A 15 5.63 2.78 -10.22
C ASP A 15 5.14 4.12 -10.77
N PHE A 16 5.17 4.25 -12.10
CA PHE A 16 4.70 5.44 -12.81
C PHE A 16 3.19 5.45 -13.07
N LEU A 17 2.50 4.33 -12.84
CA LEU A 17 1.08 4.17 -13.17
C LEU A 17 0.18 4.28 -11.92
N CYS A 18 0.77 4.40 -10.73
CA CYS A 18 0.05 4.34 -9.46
C CYS A 18 -0.83 3.07 -9.35
N ALA A 19 -0.32 1.93 -9.83
CA ALA A 19 -1.07 0.67 -9.98
C ALA A 19 -2.48 0.88 -10.59
N TYR A 20 -2.52 1.35 -11.84
CA TYR A 20 -3.75 1.71 -12.54
C TYR A 20 -4.62 2.70 -11.75
N SER A 21 -3.99 3.76 -11.24
CA SER A 21 -4.60 4.82 -10.42
C SER A 21 -5.18 4.38 -9.06
N ALA A 22 -5.07 3.10 -8.69
CA ALA A 22 -5.60 2.60 -7.41
C ALA A 22 -4.75 3.05 -6.22
N VAL A 23 -3.49 3.42 -6.44
CA VAL A 23 -2.49 3.66 -5.40
C VAL A 23 -1.92 5.08 -5.50
N ASN A 24 -2.78 6.07 -5.81
CA ASN A 24 -2.40 7.48 -5.89
C ASN A 24 -1.73 8.00 -4.60
N GLN A 25 -2.09 7.40 -3.45
CA GLN A 25 -1.60 7.79 -2.13
C GLN A 25 -0.26 7.10 -1.79
N GLY A 26 0.24 6.29 -2.72
CA GLY A 26 1.45 5.49 -2.57
C GLY A 26 1.21 4.15 -1.88
N HIS A 27 2.06 3.19 -2.23
CA HIS A 27 2.02 1.83 -1.71
C HIS A 27 2.23 1.80 -0.19
N CYS A 28 1.39 1.04 0.51
CA CYS A 28 1.43 0.83 1.97
C CYS A 28 1.37 2.14 2.80
N HIS A 29 0.50 3.07 2.43
CA HIS A 29 0.37 4.35 3.14
C HIS A 29 -0.04 4.14 4.62
N PRO A 30 0.74 4.63 5.60
CA PRO A 30 0.55 4.28 7.02
C PRO A 30 -0.84 4.56 7.58
N LYS A 31 -1.46 5.70 7.21
CA LYS A 31 -2.81 6.05 7.68
C LYS A 31 -3.89 5.12 7.14
N ILE A 32 -3.74 4.64 5.90
CA ILE A 32 -4.72 3.75 5.25
C ILE A 32 -4.60 2.35 5.85
N VAL A 33 -3.36 1.87 6.01
CA VAL A 33 -3.09 0.58 6.67
C VAL A 33 -3.63 0.59 8.10
N LYS A 34 -3.39 1.66 8.87
CA LYS A 34 -3.92 1.78 10.23
C LYS A 34 -5.45 1.72 10.24
N ALA A 35 -6.13 2.51 9.41
CA ALA A 35 -7.59 2.53 9.36
C ALA A 35 -8.17 1.15 8.98
N LEU A 36 -7.54 0.45 8.04
CA LEU A 36 -7.92 -0.92 7.69
C LEU A 36 -7.78 -1.88 8.88
N CYS A 37 -6.65 -1.84 9.59
CA CYS A 37 -6.40 -2.69 10.76
C CYS A 37 -7.34 -2.38 11.92
N ASP A 38 -7.55 -1.10 12.22
CA ASP A 38 -8.47 -0.66 13.28
C ASP A 38 -9.88 -1.20 12.99
N GLN A 39 -10.37 -1.07 11.75
CA GLN A 39 -11.67 -1.59 11.36
C GLN A 39 -11.72 -3.12 11.43
N ALA A 40 -10.65 -3.81 10.98
CA ALA A 40 -10.57 -5.27 11.02
C ALA A 40 -10.64 -5.81 12.46
N GLN A 41 -10.11 -5.07 13.44
CA GLN A 41 -10.16 -5.41 14.86
C GLN A 41 -11.52 -5.13 15.51
N ASN A 42 -12.30 -4.21 14.94
CA ASN A 42 -13.62 -3.83 15.45
C ASN A 42 -14.78 -4.68 14.90
N PHE A 43 -14.50 -5.75 14.15
CA PHE A 43 -15.53 -6.71 13.76
C PHE A 43 -15.93 -7.56 14.98
N GLU A 44 -17.02 -7.18 15.63
CA GLU A 44 -17.72 -8.02 16.61
C GLU A 44 -18.66 -8.99 15.87
N PHE A 45 -18.65 -10.27 16.29
CA PHE A 45 -19.67 -11.27 15.95
C PHE A 45 -20.66 -11.40 17.11
#